data_AF-A0A8T2VI21-F1
#
_entry.id   AF-A0A8T2VI21-F1
#
_cell.length_a   1.000
_cell.length_b   1.000
_cell.length_c   1.000
_cell.angle_alpha   90.00
_cell.angle_beta   90.00
_cell.angle_gamma   90.00
#
_symmetry.space_group_name_H-M   'P 1'
#
loop_
_entity.id
_entity.type
_entity.pdbx_description
1 polymer ?
#
loop_
_entity_poly.entity_id
_entity_poly.type
_entity_poly.pdbx_seq_one_letter_code
_entity_poly.pdbx_strand_id
1 'polypeptide(L)'
;MAMELRNLARNFPSQLDMKFIKLLASQLDPLSKLYTMFYPDQKKQITTAATSTEAVFKAVFEEFFPDDKATDLKAVIDTYDFLLQNIPPGQKKPAIVIDEVNALILWKRKDAVALKQLLDFIKRSCKEEHLAHVILATSEVFLVSWLESQGFEENVRDDQVLGDLTSAEAFVYLCGGKVLNRNGVVEAWPGLIAQSKETKKLGMTPEDWKKVWSVCGGNIQLLKVCVGYAKQSKSWEEGVAKVLLKPSMAVTKALEYPELIDPPVGSGGPRLWEAKHYKSVLRLIAASPYYAVRRKEVHAALKDIPENVTAAQVLLSMVEFNVLSLRPYTEMAKDIPREAFFKKVGRKEKQDNVVTMPSPAHLAAVLELDVELEEEQEELESVEAVEDNSQANS
;
A
#
# COMPACT_ATOMS: atom_id res chain seq x y z
N MET A 1 18.63 3.13 14.42
CA MET A 1 18.17 2.04 15.31
C MET A 1 17.05 2.52 16.23
N ALA A 2 17.30 3.43 17.19
CA ALA A 2 16.24 3.99 18.06
C ALA A 2 15.19 4.84 17.31
N MET A 3 15.55 5.53 16.22
CA MET A 3 14.63 6.41 15.48
C MET A 3 13.61 5.66 14.61
N GLU A 4 13.99 4.49 14.05
CA GLU A 4 13.11 3.65 13.22
C GLU A 4 12.19 2.78 14.10
N LEU A 5 12.70 2.25 15.23
CA LEU A 5 11.88 1.62 16.28
C LEU A 5 10.90 2.61 16.93
N ARG A 6 11.30 3.89 17.11
CA ARG A 6 10.40 4.97 17.56
C ARG A 6 9.25 5.23 16.61
N ASN A 7 9.47 5.17 15.29
CA ASN A 7 8.39 5.38 14.32
C ASN A 7 7.44 4.17 14.26
N LEU A 8 7.96 2.95 14.42
CA LEU A 8 7.12 1.77 14.62
C LEU A 8 6.29 1.94 15.90
N ALA A 9 6.92 2.17 17.05
CA ALA A 9 6.28 2.31 18.38
C ALA A 9 5.29 3.49 18.47
N ARG A 10 5.54 4.62 17.78
CA ARG A 10 4.63 5.79 17.75
C ARG A 10 3.28 5.51 17.10
N ASN A 11 3.21 4.54 16.19
CA ASN A 11 1.98 4.23 15.45
C ASN A 11 1.08 3.21 16.19
N PHE A 12 1.58 2.54 17.24
CA PHE A 12 0.83 1.51 18.00
C PHE A 12 -0.21 1.99 19.03
N PRO A 13 -0.19 3.21 19.64
CA PRO A 13 -1.10 3.50 20.74
C PRO A 13 -2.54 3.81 20.31
N SER A 14 -2.78 4.18 19.05
CA SER A 14 -4.04 4.83 18.65
C SER A 14 -5.16 3.87 18.20
N GLN A 15 -4.94 2.56 18.19
CA GLN A 15 -5.90 1.57 17.66
C GLN A 15 -6.21 0.39 18.59
N LEU A 16 -6.01 0.52 19.90
CA LEU A 16 -6.47 -0.51 20.85
C LEU A 16 -7.98 -0.35 21.14
N ASP A 17 -8.76 -1.41 20.89
CA ASP A 17 -10.20 -1.46 21.17
C ASP A 17 -10.48 -1.16 22.66
N MET A 18 -11.33 -0.17 22.93
CA MET A 18 -11.79 0.19 24.28
C MET A 18 -12.38 -1.00 25.07
N LYS A 19 -12.85 -2.06 24.40
CA LYS A 19 -13.28 -3.31 25.06
C LYS A 19 -12.10 -4.17 25.52
N PHE A 20 -11.01 -4.23 24.76
CA PHE A 20 -9.75 -4.89 25.15
C PHE A 20 -9.07 -4.16 26.32
N ILE A 21 -9.11 -2.83 26.28
CA ILE A 21 -8.67 -1.94 27.36
C ILE A 21 -9.51 -2.19 28.64
N LYS A 22 -10.85 -2.30 28.57
CA LYS A 22 -11.65 -2.64 29.77
C LYS A 22 -11.37 -4.04 30.31
N LEU A 23 -10.99 -4.98 29.46
CA LEU A 23 -10.65 -6.34 29.84
C LEU A 23 -9.34 -6.42 30.64
N LEU A 24 -8.30 -5.69 30.22
CA LEU A 24 -7.02 -5.61 30.95
C LEU A 24 -7.15 -4.94 32.33
N ALA A 25 -8.12 -4.04 32.54
CA ALA A 25 -8.36 -3.46 33.88
C ALA A 25 -8.99 -4.45 34.85
N SER A 26 -9.76 -5.42 34.33
CA SER A 26 -10.25 -6.52 35.16
C SER A 26 -9.15 -7.53 35.56
N GLN A 27 -7.96 -7.39 34.96
CA GLN A 27 -6.75 -8.19 35.14
C GLN A 27 -5.65 -7.44 35.93
N LEU A 28 -6.01 -6.40 36.69
CA LEU A 28 -5.06 -5.61 37.49
C LEU A 28 -4.23 -6.44 38.48
N ASP A 29 -4.69 -7.64 38.88
CA ASP A 29 -3.96 -8.53 39.79
C ASP A 29 -2.75 -9.25 39.11
N PRO A 30 -2.87 -9.83 37.90
CA PRO A 30 -1.70 -10.33 37.16
C PRO A 30 -0.71 -9.25 36.70
N LEU A 31 -1.17 -8.06 36.28
CA LEU A 31 -0.27 -6.95 35.91
C LEU A 31 0.48 -6.38 37.12
N SER A 32 -0.19 -6.29 38.28
CA SER A 32 0.43 -6.06 39.59
C SER A 32 1.51 -7.11 39.89
N LYS A 33 1.23 -8.40 39.63
CA LYS A 33 2.19 -9.49 39.84
C LYS A 33 3.41 -9.41 38.93
N LEU A 34 3.28 -9.11 37.63
CA LEU A 34 4.45 -8.81 36.76
C LEU A 34 5.28 -7.67 37.34
N TYR A 35 4.63 -6.57 37.69
CA TYR A 35 5.33 -5.38 38.15
C TYR A 35 6.10 -5.67 39.45
N THR A 36 5.52 -6.47 40.35
CA THR A 36 6.23 -6.93 41.56
C THR A 36 7.31 -7.99 41.28
N MET A 37 7.19 -8.75 40.18
CA MET A 37 8.15 -9.78 39.78
C MET A 37 9.39 -9.19 39.08
N PHE A 38 9.23 -8.10 38.32
CA PHE A 38 10.33 -7.42 37.64
C PHE A 38 10.92 -6.26 38.48
N TYR A 39 10.13 -5.63 39.36
CA TYR A 39 10.55 -4.46 40.16
C TYR A 39 9.92 -4.46 41.58
N PRO A 40 10.40 -5.33 42.49
CA PRO A 40 9.80 -5.53 43.81
C PRO A 40 9.77 -4.27 44.69
N ASP A 41 10.65 -3.29 44.44
CA ASP A 41 10.80 -2.08 45.27
C ASP A 41 9.91 -0.90 44.84
N GLN A 42 9.21 -0.98 43.70
CA GLN A 42 8.50 0.19 43.11
C GLN A 42 6.97 0.14 43.22
N LYS A 43 6.43 -0.77 44.03
CA LYS A 43 5.00 -1.09 44.20
C LYS A 43 4.06 0.11 44.48
N LYS A 44 4.57 1.27 44.88
CA LYS A 44 3.76 2.42 45.37
C LYS A 44 3.33 3.43 44.30
N GLN A 45 3.89 3.42 43.08
CA GLN A 45 3.63 4.51 42.12
C GLN A 45 2.44 4.27 41.18
N ILE A 46 2.12 3.02 40.83
CA ILE A 46 1.06 2.71 39.84
C ILE A 46 -0.37 2.76 40.43
N THR A 47 -0.52 2.50 41.74
CA THR A 47 -1.84 2.37 42.38
C THR A 47 -2.65 3.66 42.48
N THR A 48 -2.07 4.84 42.20
CA THR A 48 -2.67 6.12 42.62
C THR A 48 -3.04 7.08 41.49
N ALA A 49 -2.73 6.81 40.22
CA ALA A 49 -2.87 7.82 39.15
C ALA A 49 -3.68 7.43 37.91
N ALA A 50 -4.00 6.15 37.67
CA ALA A 50 -4.65 5.74 36.43
C ALA A 50 -6.16 5.55 36.59
N THR A 51 -6.94 6.57 36.22
CA THR A 51 -8.42 6.56 36.23
C THR A 51 -9.06 5.82 35.05
N SER A 52 -8.26 5.25 34.14
CA SER A 52 -8.71 4.38 33.04
C SER A 52 -7.66 3.31 32.73
N THR A 53 -8.07 2.17 32.16
CA THR A 53 -7.08 1.14 31.76
C THR A 53 -6.14 1.61 30.67
N GLU A 54 -6.56 2.56 29.83
CA GLU A 54 -5.69 3.19 28.85
C GLU A 54 -4.52 3.89 29.53
N ALA A 55 -4.76 4.54 30.68
CA ALA A 55 -3.70 5.15 31.48
C ALA A 55 -2.78 4.11 32.15
N VAL A 56 -3.28 2.93 32.53
CA VAL A 56 -2.44 1.84 33.07
C VAL A 56 -1.59 1.23 31.96
N PHE A 57 -2.17 0.92 30.80
CA PHE A 57 -1.43 0.36 29.68
C PHE A 57 -0.40 1.37 29.16
N LYS A 58 -0.76 2.64 29.07
CA LYS A 58 0.15 3.72 28.70
C LYS A 58 1.27 3.88 29.73
N ALA A 59 0.98 3.87 31.03
CA ALA A 59 2.02 3.93 32.06
C ALA A 59 2.96 2.72 32.02
N VAL A 60 2.43 1.50 31.88
CA VAL A 60 3.24 0.29 31.70
C VAL A 60 4.05 0.37 30.41
N PHE A 61 3.46 0.80 29.30
CA PHE A 61 4.18 0.93 28.04
C PHE A 61 5.28 2.01 28.11
N GLU A 62 5.00 3.19 28.67
CA GLU A 62 5.97 4.29 28.85
C GLU A 62 7.08 3.94 29.84
N GLU A 63 6.80 3.08 30.83
CA GLU A 63 7.76 2.63 31.82
C GLU A 63 8.65 1.48 31.31
N PHE A 64 8.10 0.56 30.51
CA PHE A 64 8.85 -0.53 29.88
C PHE A 64 9.56 -0.09 28.58
N PHE A 65 9.07 0.96 27.93
CA PHE A 65 9.61 1.54 26.70
C PHE A 65 9.90 3.04 26.87
N PRO A 66 10.81 3.44 27.78
CA PRO A 66 11.10 4.86 28.00
C PRO A 66 11.72 5.47 26.74
N ASP A 67 11.26 6.68 26.39
CA ASP A 67 11.53 7.39 25.13
C ASP A 67 13.02 7.57 24.77
N ASP A 68 13.92 7.38 25.74
CA ASP A 68 15.34 7.69 25.71
C ASP A 68 16.28 6.47 25.64
N LYS A 69 15.78 5.23 25.70
CA LYS A 69 16.62 4.02 25.57
C LYS A 69 16.25 3.16 24.37
N ALA A 70 17.27 2.64 23.66
CA ALA A 70 17.06 1.60 22.66
C ALA A 70 16.48 0.37 23.36
N THR A 71 15.20 0.12 23.16
CA THR A 71 14.55 -1.05 23.73
C THR A 71 15.05 -2.32 23.03
N ASP A 72 15.48 -3.30 23.83
CA ASP A 72 15.75 -4.65 23.35
C ASP A 72 14.46 -5.28 22.79
N LEU A 73 14.48 -5.65 21.50
CA LEU A 73 13.35 -6.31 20.83
C LEU A 73 12.92 -7.56 21.58
N LYS A 74 13.87 -8.31 22.17
CA LYS A 74 13.55 -9.50 22.94
C LYS A 74 12.65 -9.16 24.12
N ALA A 75 12.95 -8.09 24.85
CA ALA A 75 12.12 -7.62 25.96
C ALA A 75 10.71 -7.20 25.50
N VAL A 76 10.60 -6.57 24.31
CA VAL A 76 9.30 -6.28 23.68
C VAL A 76 8.52 -7.58 23.45
N ILE A 77 9.14 -8.54 22.77
CA ILE A 77 8.51 -9.83 22.42
C ILE A 77 8.08 -10.58 23.69
N ASP A 78 8.95 -10.69 24.69
CA ASP A 78 8.67 -11.38 25.95
C ASP A 78 7.48 -10.73 26.68
N THR A 79 7.39 -9.39 26.65
CA THR A 79 6.27 -8.64 27.25
C THR A 79 4.95 -8.95 26.55
N TYR A 80 4.94 -8.90 25.21
CA TYR A 80 3.73 -9.23 24.44
C TYR A 80 3.33 -10.69 24.62
N ASP A 81 4.30 -11.61 24.62
CA ASP A 81 4.02 -13.03 24.81
C ASP A 81 3.35 -13.30 26.16
N PHE A 82 3.89 -12.71 27.22
CA PHE A 82 3.27 -12.79 28.54
C PHE A 82 1.81 -12.29 28.49
N LEU A 83 1.58 -11.10 27.91
CA LEU A 83 0.24 -10.52 27.84
C LEU A 83 -0.74 -11.41 27.09
N LEU A 84 -0.30 -11.99 25.97
CA LEU A 84 -1.12 -12.85 25.11
C LEU A 84 -1.47 -14.19 25.78
N GLN A 85 -0.53 -14.80 26.50
CA GLN A 85 -0.76 -16.07 27.22
C GLN A 85 -1.70 -15.92 28.42
N ASN A 86 -1.80 -14.70 28.99
CA ASN A 86 -2.60 -14.43 30.18
C ASN A 86 -3.99 -13.85 29.86
N ILE A 87 -4.44 -13.94 28.60
CA ILE A 87 -5.80 -13.53 28.23
C ILE A 87 -6.82 -14.54 28.78
N PRO A 88 -7.85 -14.10 29.54
CA PRO A 88 -8.80 -15.02 30.14
C PRO A 88 -9.56 -15.86 29.12
N PRO A 89 -9.86 -17.15 29.42
CA PRO A 89 -10.71 -17.98 28.58
C PRO A 89 -12.07 -17.32 28.31
N GLY A 90 -12.56 -17.44 27.07
CA GLY A 90 -13.84 -16.87 26.64
C GLY A 90 -13.78 -15.39 26.20
N GLN A 91 -12.63 -14.74 26.31
CA GLN A 91 -12.44 -13.38 25.81
C GLN A 91 -12.09 -13.36 24.32
N LYS A 92 -12.40 -12.23 23.67
CA LYS A 92 -12.00 -12.01 22.29
C LYS A 92 -10.49 -11.86 22.20
N LYS A 93 -9.89 -12.54 21.23
CA LYS A 93 -8.47 -12.46 20.93
C LYS A 93 -8.12 -11.05 20.42
N PRO A 94 -6.99 -10.46 20.83
CA PRO A 94 -6.54 -9.16 20.35
C PRO A 94 -6.09 -9.23 18.90
N ALA A 95 -5.94 -8.05 18.29
CA ALA A 95 -5.29 -7.87 17.01
C ALA A 95 -3.98 -7.09 17.20
N ILE A 96 -2.90 -7.57 16.60
CA ILE A 96 -1.62 -6.87 16.46
C ILE A 96 -1.57 -6.35 15.03
N VAL A 97 -1.43 -5.03 14.87
CA VAL A 97 -1.36 -4.39 13.55
C VAL A 97 0.04 -3.84 13.34
N ILE A 98 0.73 -4.29 12.29
CA ILE A 98 2.06 -3.81 11.91
C ILE A 98 1.91 -3.08 10.58
N ASP A 99 2.00 -1.76 10.65
CA ASP A 99 1.96 -0.88 9.48
C ASP A 99 3.34 -0.70 8.85
N GLU A 100 3.39 -0.44 7.55
CA GLU A 100 4.60 -0.32 6.72
C GLU A 100 5.61 -1.47 6.95
N VAL A 101 5.10 -2.70 6.98
CA VAL A 101 5.90 -3.91 7.29
C VAL A 101 7.02 -4.17 6.27
N ASN A 102 6.97 -3.57 5.07
CA ASN A 102 8.09 -3.53 4.12
C ASN A 102 9.38 -2.95 4.73
N ALA A 103 9.29 -2.12 5.78
CA ALA A 103 10.45 -1.67 6.55
C ALA A 103 11.24 -2.84 7.18
N LEU A 104 10.61 -3.99 7.47
CA LEU A 104 11.29 -5.17 8.00
C LEU A 104 12.30 -5.78 7.02
N ILE A 105 12.12 -5.58 5.71
CA ILE A 105 13.03 -6.07 4.68
C ILE A 105 14.40 -5.38 4.82
N LEU A 106 14.41 -4.10 5.17
CA LEU A 106 15.63 -3.35 5.47
C LEU A 106 16.31 -3.81 6.75
N TRP A 107 15.53 -4.30 7.71
CA TRP A 107 16.05 -4.80 8.97
C TRP A 107 16.89 -6.06 8.79
N LYS A 108 16.51 -6.95 7.85
CA LYS A 108 17.29 -8.16 7.51
C LYS A 108 18.77 -7.87 7.26
N ARG A 109 19.09 -6.73 6.66
CA ARG A 109 20.47 -6.32 6.33
C ARG A 109 21.27 -5.87 7.56
N LYS A 110 20.60 -5.43 8.62
CA LYS A 110 21.22 -4.87 9.83
C LYS A 110 21.26 -5.87 11.00
N ASP A 111 20.22 -6.69 11.16
CA ASP A 111 20.11 -7.68 12.24
C ASP A 111 19.13 -8.81 11.89
N ALA A 112 19.65 -9.86 11.26
CA ALA A 112 18.85 -11.01 10.83
C ALA A 112 18.31 -11.85 12.00
N VAL A 113 18.96 -11.82 13.17
CA VAL A 113 18.54 -12.60 14.34
C VAL A 113 17.30 -11.98 14.95
N ALA A 114 17.31 -10.67 15.19
CA ALA A 114 16.18 -9.93 15.72
C ALA A 114 14.95 -10.03 14.80
N LEU A 115 15.15 -9.88 13.49
CA LEU A 115 14.08 -10.07 12.50
C LEU A 115 13.46 -11.47 12.59
N LYS A 116 14.30 -12.52 12.65
CA LYS A 116 13.81 -13.89 12.77
C LYS A 116 13.00 -14.08 14.05
N GLN A 117 13.46 -13.57 15.19
CA GLN A 117 12.72 -13.63 16.45
C GLN A 117 11.34 -12.98 16.36
N LEU A 118 11.23 -11.82 15.69
CA LEU A 118 9.94 -11.17 15.47
C LEU A 118 9.01 -12.00 14.58
N LEU A 119 9.53 -12.54 13.48
CA LEU A 119 8.73 -13.35 12.55
C LEU A 119 8.26 -14.65 13.22
N ASP A 120 9.13 -15.32 13.99
CA ASP A 120 8.79 -16.50 14.78
C ASP A 120 7.71 -16.16 15.82
N PHE A 121 7.82 -15.02 16.51
CA PHE A 121 6.79 -14.53 17.44
C PHE A 121 5.44 -14.30 16.74
N ILE A 122 5.43 -13.65 15.57
CA ILE A 122 4.21 -13.39 14.80
C ILE A 122 3.55 -14.72 14.42
N LYS A 123 4.32 -15.64 13.84
CA LYS A 123 3.83 -16.95 13.39
C LYS A 123 3.25 -17.75 14.55
N ARG A 124 3.98 -17.81 15.67
CA ARG A 124 3.53 -18.50 16.87
C ARG A 124 2.24 -17.90 17.42
N SER A 125 2.19 -16.58 17.55
CA SER A 125 1.04 -15.86 18.11
C SER A 125 -0.23 -16.02 17.28
N CYS A 126 -0.17 -16.06 15.95
CA CYS A 126 -1.38 -16.11 15.12
C CYS A 126 -1.74 -17.50 14.60
N LYS A 127 -0.76 -18.37 14.31
CA LYS A 127 -1.00 -19.65 13.63
C LYS A 127 -0.78 -20.87 14.49
N GLU A 128 0.21 -20.86 15.38
CA GLU A 128 0.57 -22.06 16.15
C GLU A 128 -0.20 -22.12 17.46
N GLU A 129 -0.24 -21.01 18.21
CA GLU A 129 -0.91 -20.92 19.50
C GLU A 129 -2.24 -20.16 19.42
N HIS A 130 -2.50 -19.48 18.30
CA HIS A 130 -3.72 -18.69 18.07
C HIS A 130 -4.04 -17.71 19.20
N LEU A 131 -3.03 -17.07 19.80
CA LEU A 131 -3.21 -16.11 20.89
C LEU A 131 -3.74 -14.76 20.41
N ALA A 132 -3.43 -14.36 19.16
CA ALA A 132 -3.84 -13.08 18.58
C ALA A 132 -4.15 -13.21 17.08
N HIS A 133 -4.87 -12.22 16.55
CA HIS A 133 -4.86 -11.92 15.12
C HIS A 133 -3.66 -11.02 14.82
N VAL A 134 -2.99 -11.22 13.68
CA VAL A 134 -1.91 -10.33 13.22
C VAL A 134 -2.28 -9.79 11.85
N ILE A 135 -2.27 -8.48 11.70
CA ILE A 135 -2.53 -7.75 10.46
C ILE A 135 -1.23 -7.07 10.05
N LEU A 136 -0.73 -7.40 8.87
CA LEU A 136 0.45 -6.79 8.28
C LEU A 136 -0.01 -5.87 7.15
N ALA A 137 0.27 -4.58 7.24
CA ALA A 137 -0.11 -3.58 6.25
C ALA A 137 1.12 -3.04 5.52
N THR A 138 1.00 -2.85 4.21
CA THR A 138 2.05 -2.30 3.36
C THR A 138 1.45 -1.59 2.16
N SER A 139 2.21 -0.65 1.62
CA SER A 139 2.01 -0.06 0.30
C SER A 139 2.68 -0.88 -0.83
N GLU A 140 3.47 -1.90 -0.50
CA GLU A 140 4.37 -2.59 -1.42
C GLU A 140 3.95 -4.05 -1.71
N VAL A 141 3.63 -4.34 -2.97
CA VAL A 141 3.12 -5.67 -3.37
C VAL A 141 4.18 -6.79 -3.33
N PHE A 142 5.48 -6.44 -3.39
CA PHE A 142 6.56 -7.44 -3.29
C PHE A 142 6.71 -8.05 -1.90
N LEU A 143 6.08 -7.45 -0.87
CA LEU A 143 6.07 -7.99 0.48
C LEU A 143 5.54 -9.43 0.50
N VAL A 144 4.53 -9.72 -0.34
CA VAL A 144 3.88 -11.04 -0.42
C VAL A 144 4.92 -12.13 -0.71
N SER A 145 5.73 -11.95 -1.76
CA SER A 145 6.81 -12.89 -2.10
C SER A 145 7.91 -12.93 -1.04
N TRP A 146 8.20 -11.79 -0.39
CA TRP A 146 9.15 -11.78 0.72
C TRP A 146 8.64 -12.61 1.91
N LEU A 147 7.38 -12.44 2.32
CA LEU A 147 6.76 -13.19 3.41
C LEU A 147 6.74 -14.70 3.13
N GLU A 148 6.48 -15.13 1.89
CA GLU A 148 6.57 -16.55 1.49
C GLU A 148 7.97 -17.09 1.74
N SER A 149 9.01 -16.35 1.34
CA SER A 149 10.40 -16.73 1.57
C SER A 149 10.78 -16.80 3.06
N GLN A 150 9.97 -16.21 3.93
CA GLN A 150 10.11 -16.28 5.39
C GLN A 150 9.22 -17.36 6.03
N GLY A 151 8.54 -18.20 5.22
CA GLY A 151 7.70 -19.30 5.70
C GLY A 151 6.26 -18.92 6.02
N PHE A 152 5.78 -17.76 5.54
CA PHE A 152 4.36 -17.38 5.52
C PHE A 152 3.74 -17.76 4.18
N GLU A 153 3.57 -19.05 3.96
CA GLU A 153 2.93 -19.63 2.78
C GLU A 153 1.43 -19.23 2.66
N GLU A 154 0.85 -19.40 1.47
CA GLU A 154 -0.52 -18.98 1.15
C GLU A 154 -1.58 -19.64 2.07
N ASN A 155 -1.35 -20.86 2.54
CA ASN A 155 -2.23 -21.56 3.49
C ASN A 155 -2.21 -20.96 4.91
N VAL A 156 -1.22 -20.13 5.23
CA VAL A 156 -1.06 -19.51 6.55
C VAL A 156 -1.28 -17.99 6.54
N ARG A 157 -1.73 -17.39 5.43
CA ARG A 157 -2.09 -15.97 5.38
C ARG A 157 -3.36 -15.73 4.55
N ASP A 158 -3.91 -14.53 4.68
CA ASP A 158 -5.02 -14.06 3.86
C ASP A 158 -4.63 -12.68 3.32
N ASP A 159 -4.40 -12.61 2.01
CA ASP A 159 -3.89 -11.41 1.35
C ASP A 159 -5.06 -10.56 0.86
N GLN A 160 -5.24 -9.37 1.45
CA GLN A 160 -6.30 -8.43 1.08
C GLN A 160 -5.70 -7.16 0.48
N VAL A 161 -6.07 -6.84 -0.76
CA VAL A 161 -5.74 -5.56 -1.40
C VAL A 161 -6.89 -4.59 -1.19
N LEU A 162 -6.57 -3.41 -0.67
CA LEU A 162 -7.50 -2.30 -0.62
C LEU A 162 -7.38 -1.51 -1.92
N GLY A 163 -8.47 -1.44 -2.68
CA GLY A 163 -8.53 -0.60 -3.87
C GLY A 163 -8.72 0.87 -3.55
N ASP A 164 -8.56 1.70 -4.58
CA ASP A 164 -9.02 3.08 -4.53
C ASP A 164 -10.56 3.12 -4.40
N LEU A 165 -11.11 4.28 -4.03
CA LEU A 165 -12.56 4.49 -4.01
C LEU A 165 -13.14 4.40 -5.43
N THR A 166 -14.37 3.89 -5.57
CA THR A 166 -15.13 4.08 -6.81
C THR A 166 -15.47 5.56 -7.02
N SER A 167 -15.84 5.96 -8.25
CA SER A 167 -16.21 7.36 -8.54
C SER A 167 -17.35 7.86 -7.65
N ALA A 168 -18.36 7.03 -7.39
CA ALA A 168 -19.46 7.37 -6.48
C ALA A 168 -18.99 7.55 -5.02
N GLU A 169 -18.13 6.65 -4.52
CA GLU A 169 -17.58 6.73 -3.15
C GLU A 169 -16.67 7.94 -2.98
N ALA A 170 -15.81 8.22 -3.98
CA ALA A 170 -14.92 9.37 -3.99
C ALA A 170 -15.70 10.70 -4.05
N PHE A 171 -16.78 10.75 -4.83
CA PHE A 171 -17.67 11.91 -4.87
C PHE A 171 -18.32 12.15 -3.51
N VAL A 172 -18.85 11.11 -2.86
CA VAL A 172 -19.39 11.21 -1.49
C VAL A 172 -18.31 11.64 -0.50
N TYR A 173 -17.11 11.06 -0.60
CA TYR A 173 -15.98 11.42 0.26
C TYR A 173 -15.63 12.91 0.16
N LEU A 174 -15.62 13.49 -1.04
CA LEU A 174 -15.34 14.91 -1.27
C LEU A 174 -16.51 15.83 -0.94
N CYS A 175 -17.68 15.58 -1.51
CA CYS A 175 -18.82 16.51 -1.52
C CYS A 175 -19.79 16.28 -0.37
N GLY A 176 -19.66 15.16 0.33
CA GLY A 176 -20.59 14.74 1.37
C GLY A 176 -21.73 13.89 0.83
N GLY A 177 -22.43 13.23 1.73
CA GLY A 177 -23.51 12.31 1.38
C GLY A 177 -23.88 11.38 2.52
N LYS A 178 -24.49 10.25 2.19
CA LYS A 178 -24.85 9.21 3.15
C LYS A 178 -23.80 8.12 3.15
N VAL A 179 -23.28 7.76 4.32
CA VAL A 179 -22.31 6.69 4.51
C VAL A 179 -22.81 5.70 5.54
N LEU A 180 -22.44 4.43 5.41
CA LEU A 180 -22.68 3.42 6.45
C LEU A 180 -21.57 3.52 7.48
N ASN A 181 -21.94 3.69 8.75
CA ASN A 181 -20.97 3.64 9.83
C ASN A 181 -20.66 2.20 10.26
N ARG A 182 -19.72 2.04 11.19
CA ARG A 182 -19.28 0.74 11.73
C ARG A 182 -20.38 -0.14 12.32
N ASN A 183 -21.54 0.43 12.64
CA ASN A 183 -22.70 -0.31 13.17
C ASN A 183 -23.73 -0.65 12.08
N GLY A 184 -23.41 -0.38 10.80
CA GLY A 184 -24.35 -0.54 9.69
C GLY A 184 -25.45 0.52 9.64
N VAL A 185 -25.30 1.64 10.38
CA VAL A 185 -26.28 2.73 10.38
C VAL A 185 -25.87 3.78 9.36
N VAL A 186 -26.83 4.22 8.55
CA VAL A 186 -26.61 5.28 7.56
C VAL A 186 -26.54 6.64 8.27
N GLU A 187 -25.44 7.35 8.12
CA GLU A 187 -25.20 8.68 8.67
C GLU A 187 -24.77 9.68 7.60
N ALA A 188 -24.87 10.98 7.93
CA ALA A 188 -24.44 12.04 7.04
C ALA A 188 -22.92 12.27 7.17
N TRP A 189 -22.20 12.07 6.07
CA TRP A 189 -20.81 12.50 5.92
C TRP A 189 -20.79 13.91 5.34
N PRO A 190 -20.13 14.89 5.98
CA PRO A 190 -20.12 16.27 5.50
C PRO A 190 -19.30 16.50 4.22
N GLY A 191 -18.40 15.57 3.84
CA GLY A 191 -17.47 15.77 2.74
C GLY A 191 -16.22 16.57 3.13
N LEU A 192 -15.11 16.35 2.43
CA LEU A 192 -13.90 17.18 2.60
C LEU A 192 -14.15 18.66 2.28
N ILE A 193 -14.97 18.96 1.28
CA ILE A 193 -15.22 20.33 0.82
C ILE A 193 -15.91 21.17 1.90
N ALA A 194 -16.78 20.56 2.70
CA ALA A 194 -17.50 21.26 3.78
C ALA A 194 -16.62 21.55 5.01
N GLN A 195 -15.44 20.93 5.12
CA GLN A 195 -14.56 21.09 6.29
C GLN A 195 -13.84 22.45 6.34
N SER A 196 -13.85 23.23 5.26
CA SER A 196 -13.27 24.59 5.25
C SER A 196 -14.17 25.62 4.56
N LYS A 197 -14.11 26.86 5.04
CA LYS A 197 -14.91 27.97 4.49
C LYS A 197 -14.50 28.28 3.05
N GLU A 198 -13.21 28.16 2.74
CA GLU A 198 -12.64 28.46 1.43
C GLU A 198 -13.10 27.44 0.37
N THR A 199 -12.99 26.15 0.66
CA THR A 199 -13.45 25.08 -0.25
C THR A 199 -14.96 25.08 -0.40
N LYS A 200 -15.70 25.40 0.68
CA LYS A 200 -17.16 25.56 0.61
C LYS A 200 -17.59 26.71 -0.32
N LYS A 201 -16.83 27.81 -0.35
CA LYS A 201 -17.07 28.93 -1.27
C LYS A 201 -16.71 28.59 -2.71
N LEU A 202 -15.64 27.81 -2.91
CA LEU A 202 -15.23 27.33 -4.23
C LEU A 202 -16.31 26.44 -4.86
N GLY A 203 -17.01 25.64 -4.03
CA GLY A 203 -18.02 24.70 -4.50
C GLY A 203 -17.38 23.54 -5.27
N MET A 204 -18.20 22.71 -5.92
CA MET A 204 -17.75 21.67 -6.85
C MET A 204 -18.79 21.56 -7.96
N THR A 205 -18.40 21.92 -9.17
CA THR A 205 -19.25 21.70 -10.36
C THR A 205 -19.04 20.29 -10.92
N PRO A 206 -19.95 19.78 -11.77
CA PRO A 206 -19.73 18.53 -12.49
C PRO A 206 -18.44 18.53 -13.34
N GLU A 207 -18.08 19.67 -13.91
CA GLU A 207 -16.86 19.85 -14.71
C GLU A 207 -15.60 19.80 -13.85
N ASP A 208 -15.62 20.47 -12.68
CA ASP A 208 -14.53 20.38 -11.70
C ASP A 208 -14.35 18.94 -11.23
N TRP A 209 -15.45 18.24 -10.95
CA TRP A 209 -15.41 16.84 -10.53
C TRP A 209 -14.76 15.96 -11.59
N LYS A 210 -15.10 16.13 -12.88
CA LYS A 210 -14.47 15.39 -13.97
C LYS A 210 -12.95 15.59 -14.01
N LYS A 211 -12.47 16.83 -13.85
CA LYS A 211 -11.03 17.16 -13.81
C LYS A 211 -10.33 16.58 -12.57
N VAL A 212 -10.97 16.67 -11.41
CA VAL A 212 -10.43 16.09 -10.17
C VAL A 212 -10.38 14.57 -10.28
N TRP A 213 -11.43 13.93 -10.78
CA TRP A 213 -11.52 12.49 -10.96
C TRP A 213 -10.50 11.98 -11.99
N SER A 214 -10.29 12.68 -13.10
CA SER A 214 -9.35 12.23 -14.14
C SER A 214 -7.90 12.16 -13.65
N VAL A 215 -7.52 12.96 -12.65
CA VAL A 215 -6.16 12.97 -12.08
C VAL A 215 -6.07 12.23 -10.75
N CYS A 216 -7.02 12.43 -9.84
CA CYS A 216 -6.96 11.84 -8.50
C CYS A 216 -7.55 10.44 -8.45
N GLY A 217 -8.46 10.10 -9.36
CA GLY A 217 -9.27 8.89 -9.29
C GLY A 217 -9.91 8.74 -7.90
N GLY A 218 -9.93 7.51 -7.41
CA GLY A 218 -10.42 7.18 -6.07
C GLY A 218 -9.37 7.28 -4.97
N ASN A 219 -8.16 7.74 -5.27
CA ASN A 219 -7.08 7.73 -4.32
C ASN A 219 -7.29 8.80 -3.25
N ILE A 220 -7.55 8.36 -2.01
CA ILE A 220 -7.91 9.24 -0.89
C ILE A 220 -6.85 10.31 -0.63
N GLN A 221 -5.57 9.95 -0.70
CA GLN A 221 -4.48 10.88 -0.44
C GLN A 221 -4.37 11.94 -1.54
N LEU A 222 -4.49 11.55 -2.82
CA LEU A 222 -4.49 12.51 -3.93
C LEU A 222 -5.69 13.45 -3.85
N LEU A 223 -6.89 12.94 -3.55
CA LEU A 223 -8.09 13.77 -3.35
C LEU A 223 -7.88 14.80 -2.24
N LYS A 224 -7.33 14.39 -1.09
CA LYS A 224 -7.04 15.27 0.04
C LYS A 224 -6.01 16.35 -0.32
N VAL A 225 -4.94 15.97 -1.04
CA VAL A 225 -3.91 16.91 -1.50
C VAL A 225 -4.49 17.89 -2.52
N CYS A 226 -5.30 17.43 -3.47
CA CYS A 226 -6.00 18.28 -4.44
C CYS A 226 -6.87 19.33 -3.76
N VAL A 227 -7.68 18.92 -2.77
CA VAL A 227 -8.49 19.85 -1.97
C VAL A 227 -7.61 20.87 -1.23
N GLY A 228 -6.49 20.41 -0.65
CA GLY A 228 -5.52 21.27 0.01
C GLY A 228 -4.95 22.34 -0.91
N TYR A 229 -4.56 21.97 -2.14
CA TYR A 229 -4.07 22.92 -3.14
C TYR A 229 -5.16 23.84 -3.66
N ALA A 230 -6.34 23.30 -4.01
CA ALA A 230 -7.48 24.08 -4.47
C ALA A 230 -7.94 25.11 -3.43
N LYS A 231 -7.85 24.76 -2.14
CA LYS A 231 -8.10 25.70 -1.03
C LYS A 231 -7.14 26.89 -1.06
N GLN A 232 -5.85 26.63 -1.28
CA GLN A 232 -4.80 27.64 -1.27
C GLN A 232 -4.86 28.55 -2.51
N SER A 233 -5.09 27.96 -3.69
CA SER A 233 -5.21 28.68 -4.96
C SER A 233 -6.57 29.32 -5.19
N LYS A 234 -7.60 28.84 -4.48
CA LYS A 234 -9.02 29.13 -4.78
C LYS A 234 -9.42 28.69 -6.19
N SER A 235 -8.82 27.60 -6.69
CA SER A 235 -9.07 27.04 -8.02
C SER A 235 -8.86 25.52 -8.04
N TRP A 236 -9.88 24.77 -8.47
CA TRP A 236 -9.76 23.31 -8.66
C TRP A 236 -8.75 22.97 -9.75
N GLU A 237 -8.70 23.75 -10.83
CA GLU A 237 -7.78 23.56 -11.94
C GLU A 237 -6.32 23.66 -11.48
N GLU A 238 -5.98 24.69 -10.70
CA GLU A 238 -4.64 24.80 -10.11
C GLU A 238 -4.37 23.69 -9.09
N GLY A 239 -5.40 23.24 -8.36
CA GLY A 239 -5.29 22.13 -7.44
C GLY A 239 -4.89 20.83 -8.14
N VAL A 240 -5.57 20.53 -9.25
CA VAL A 240 -5.31 19.38 -10.12
C VAL A 240 -3.93 19.47 -10.74
N ALA A 241 -3.57 20.62 -11.35
CA ALA A 241 -2.25 20.82 -11.96
C ALA A 241 -1.10 20.59 -10.96
N LYS A 242 -1.25 21.02 -9.70
CA LYS A 242 -0.25 20.80 -8.65
C LYS A 242 -0.15 19.34 -8.22
N VAL A 243 -1.25 18.59 -8.21
CA VAL A 243 -1.21 17.14 -7.96
C VAL A 243 -0.46 16.42 -9.08
N LEU A 244 -0.66 16.85 -10.33
CA LEU A 244 -0.14 16.19 -11.51
C LEU A 244 1.35 16.45 -11.78
N LEU A 245 1.91 17.54 -11.25
CA LEU A 245 3.29 17.95 -11.49
C LEU A 245 4.31 16.85 -11.14
N LYS A 246 4.21 16.26 -9.93
CA LYS A 246 5.17 15.24 -9.48
C LYS A 246 5.06 13.93 -10.29
N PRO A 247 3.86 13.36 -10.50
CA PRO A 247 3.68 12.20 -11.39
C PRO A 247 4.20 12.45 -12.81
N SER A 248 3.94 13.63 -13.38
CA SER A 248 4.44 13.99 -14.72
C SER A 248 5.97 13.96 -14.77
N MET A 249 6.64 14.62 -13.81
CA MET A 249 8.09 14.56 -13.71
C MET A 249 8.62 13.13 -13.54
N ALA A 250 7.93 12.28 -12.78
CA ALA A 250 8.32 10.89 -12.58
C ALA A 250 8.21 10.06 -13.86
N VAL A 251 7.10 10.21 -14.60
CA VAL A 251 6.89 9.53 -15.89
C VAL A 251 7.90 10.01 -16.93
N THR A 252 8.11 11.31 -17.07
CA THR A 252 9.13 11.88 -17.96
C THR A 252 10.52 11.37 -17.61
N LYS A 253 10.88 11.36 -16.32
CA LYS A 253 12.17 10.84 -15.86
C LYS A 253 12.34 9.35 -16.21
N ALA A 254 11.28 8.54 -16.12
CA ALA A 254 11.33 7.13 -16.49
C ALA A 254 11.44 6.88 -17.99
N LEU A 255 10.95 7.82 -18.82
CA LEU A 255 11.06 7.77 -20.27
C LEU A 255 12.40 8.30 -20.78
N GLU A 256 12.89 9.41 -20.24
CA GLU A 256 14.07 10.11 -20.77
C GLU A 256 15.36 9.76 -20.05
N TYR A 257 15.31 9.54 -18.73
CA TYR A 257 16.50 9.35 -17.87
C TYR A 257 16.31 8.21 -16.85
N PRO A 258 15.95 6.99 -17.29
CA PRO A 258 15.62 5.89 -16.38
C PRO A 258 16.79 5.45 -15.49
N GLU A 259 18.04 5.73 -15.88
CA GLU A 259 19.24 5.52 -15.06
C GLU A 259 19.34 6.43 -13.83
N LEU A 260 18.59 7.55 -13.82
CA LEU A 260 18.53 8.46 -12.68
C LEU A 260 17.45 8.07 -11.66
N ILE A 261 16.67 7.02 -11.94
CA ILE A 261 15.65 6.54 -11.01
C ILE A 261 16.32 5.59 -10.03
N ASP A 262 16.36 6.00 -8.77
CA ASP A 262 16.81 5.14 -7.69
C ASP A 262 15.68 4.19 -7.29
N PRO A 263 15.99 2.93 -7.03
CA PRO A 263 14.98 2.01 -6.55
C PRO A 263 14.66 2.34 -5.08
N PRO A 264 13.42 2.11 -4.60
CA PRO A 264 13.02 2.35 -3.23
C PRO A 264 13.96 1.65 -2.26
N VAL A 265 14.25 2.30 -1.13
CA VAL A 265 15.18 1.81 -0.12
C VAL A 265 14.82 0.35 0.25
N GLY A 266 15.64 -0.61 -0.18
CA GLY A 266 15.49 -2.03 0.17
C GLY A 266 15.27 -2.98 -0.99
N SER A 267 14.87 -2.47 -2.15
CA SER A 267 14.97 -3.20 -3.41
C SER A 267 16.46 -3.33 -3.78
N GLY A 268 16.92 -4.57 -3.93
CA GLY A 268 18.35 -4.89 -4.11
C GLY A 268 18.70 -5.31 -5.54
N GLY A 269 17.72 -5.32 -6.44
CA GLY A 269 17.89 -5.74 -7.83
C GLY A 269 18.44 -4.62 -8.71
N PRO A 270 19.25 -4.94 -9.74
CA PRO A 270 19.58 -3.98 -10.78
C PRO A 270 18.32 -3.58 -11.55
N ARG A 271 18.35 -2.39 -12.17
CA ARG A 271 17.36 -2.03 -13.20
C ARG A 271 17.53 -2.97 -14.39
N LEU A 272 16.47 -3.68 -14.76
CA LEU A 272 16.47 -4.64 -15.88
C LEU A 272 15.66 -4.15 -17.09
N TRP A 273 15.16 -2.92 -17.04
CA TRP A 273 14.33 -2.33 -18.08
C TRP A 273 14.97 -1.07 -18.64
N GLU A 274 14.57 -0.70 -19.86
CA GLU A 274 15.01 0.50 -20.58
C GLU A 274 13.78 1.34 -20.94
N ALA A 275 14.00 2.58 -21.38
CA ALA A 275 12.93 3.48 -21.79
C ALA A 275 11.97 2.85 -22.81
N LYS A 276 12.49 2.10 -23.80
CA LYS A 276 11.67 1.40 -24.81
C LYS A 276 10.74 0.34 -24.20
N HIS A 277 11.23 -0.38 -23.19
CA HIS A 277 10.43 -1.37 -22.47
C HIS A 277 9.30 -0.67 -21.72
N TYR A 278 9.62 0.42 -21.00
CA TYR A 278 8.62 1.19 -20.25
C TYR A 278 7.57 1.80 -21.20
N LYS A 279 7.99 2.47 -22.28
CA LYS A 279 7.12 3.04 -23.32
C LYS A 279 6.16 1.99 -23.90
N SER A 280 6.65 0.78 -24.17
CA SER A 280 5.81 -0.31 -24.69
C SER A 280 4.70 -0.71 -23.71
N VAL A 281 5.01 -0.78 -22.41
CA VAL A 281 4.02 -1.08 -21.38
C VAL A 281 3.04 0.08 -21.17
N LEU A 282 3.51 1.33 -21.23
CA LEU A 282 2.63 2.50 -21.15
C LEU A 282 1.59 2.54 -22.27
N ARG A 283 2.01 2.29 -23.52
CA ARG A 283 1.09 2.21 -24.67
C ARG A 283 0.05 1.11 -24.47
N LEU A 284 0.48 -0.05 -23.96
CA LEU A 284 -0.41 -1.17 -23.69
C LEU A 284 -1.42 -0.85 -22.57
N ILE A 285 -0.99 -0.16 -21.50
CA ILE A 285 -1.88 0.29 -20.42
C ILE A 285 -2.89 1.32 -20.94
N ALA A 286 -2.43 2.33 -21.69
CA ALA A 286 -3.29 3.38 -22.22
C ALA A 286 -4.37 2.86 -23.18
N ALA A 287 -4.04 1.82 -23.98
CA ALA A 287 -4.98 1.19 -24.90
C ALA A 287 -5.89 0.13 -24.26
N SER A 288 -5.57 -0.34 -23.04
CA SER A 288 -6.30 -1.44 -22.40
C SER A 288 -7.59 -0.96 -21.72
N PRO A 289 -8.67 -1.76 -21.75
CA PRO A 289 -9.84 -1.52 -20.91
C PRO A 289 -9.44 -1.33 -19.44
N TYR A 290 -10.06 -0.33 -18.80
CA TYR A 290 -9.84 0.02 -17.39
C TYR A 290 -8.40 0.42 -17.03
N TYR A 291 -7.53 0.64 -18.02
CA TYR A 291 -6.11 0.94 -17.83
C TYR A 291 -5.37 -0.13 -17.00
N ALA A 292 -5.80 -1.38 -17.16
CA ALA A 292 -5.25 -2.53 -16.48
C ALA A 292 -4.92 -3.62 -17.50
N VAL A 293 -3.69 -4.13 -17.48
CA VAL A 293 -3.20 -5.10 -18.47
C VAL A 293 -2.81 -6.38 -17.77
N ARG A 294 -3.21 -7.54 -18.28
CA ARG A 294 -2.80 -8.81 -17.66
C ARG A 294 -1.30 -9.00 -17.81
N ARG A 295 -0.67 -9.55 -16.76
CA ARG A 295 0.78 -9.78 -16.71
C ARG A 295 1.33 -10.49 -17.96
N LYS A 296 0.61 -11.49 -18.48
CA LYS A 296 1.04 -12.22 -19.69
C LYS A 296 1.07 -11.37 -20.95
N GLU A 297 0.17 -10.41 -21.08
CA GLU A 297 0.11 -9.49 -22.23
C GLU A 297 1.28 -8.51 -22.16
N VAL A 298 1.59 -8.02 -20.94
CA VAL A 298 2.82 -7.25 -20.70
C VAL A 298 4.07 -8.05 -21.06
N HIS A 299 4.17 -9.31 -20.63
CA HIS A 299 5.32 -10.15 -20.98
C HIS A 299 5.50 -10.32 -22.50
N ALA A 300 4.41 -10.43 -23.25
CA ALA A 300 4.47 -10.56 -24.71
C ALA A 300 4.86 -9.26 -25.41
N ALA A 301 4.55 -8.10 -24.81
CA ALA A 301 4.90 -6.79 -25.33
C ALA A 301 6.37 -6.39 -25.04
N LEU A 302 7.00 -7.01 -24.04
CA LEU A 302 8.40 -6.76 -23.72
C LEU A 302 9.31 -7.54 -24.70
N LYS A 303 9.74 -6.85 -25.76
CA LYS A 303 10.72 -7.33 -26.76
C LYS A 303 12.14 -6.87 -26.41
N ASP A 304 13.14 -7.39 -27.13
CA ASP A 304 14.56 -7.00 -27.02
C ASP A 304 15.20 -7.13 -25.62
N ILE A 305 14.70 -8.08 -24.83
CA ILE A 305 15.26 -8.37 -23.52
C ILE A 305 16.57 -9.18 -23.69
N PRO A 306 17.64 -8.89 -22.94
CA PRO A 306 18.87 -9.69 -22.95
C PRO A 306 18.60 -11.18 -22.71
N GLU A 307 19.36 -12.07 -23.36
CA GLU A 307 19.14 -13.53 -23.30
C GLU A 307 19.13 -14.13 -21.88
N ASN A 308 19.85 -13.49 -20.94
CA ASN A 308 19.92 -13.90 -19.53
C ASN A 308 18.85 -13.28 -18.63
N VAL A 309 17.91 -12.50 -19.19
CA VAL A 309 16.84 -11.81 -18.47
C VAL A 309 15.49 -12.23 -19.04
N THR A 310 14.53 -12.48 -18.17
CA THR A 310 13.15 -12.83 -18.58
C THR A 310 12.23 -11.63 -18.51
N ALA A 311 11.17 -11.61 -19.31
CA ALA A 311 10.14 -10.55 -19.25
C ALA A 311 9.51 -10.39 -17.86
N ALA A 312 9.41 -11.48 -17.10
CA ALA A 312 8.96 -11.44 -15.71
C ALA A 312 9.92 -10.64 -14.82
N GLN A 313 11.24 -10.82 -14.99
CA GLN A 313 12.25 -10.05 -14.24
C GLN A 313 12.26 -8.57 -14.64
N VAL A 314 12.07 -8.26 -15.93
CA VAL A 314 11.94 -6.87 -16.42
C VAL A 314 10.73 -6.19 -15.78
N LEU A 315 9.56 -6.83 -15.82
CA LEU A 315 8.35 -6.30 -15.20
C LEU A 315 8.50 -6.14 -13.68
N LEU A 316 9.03 -7.14 -12.98
CA LEU A 316 9.27 -7.03 -11.55
C LEU A 316 10.24 -5.89 -11.23
N SER A 317 11.28 -5.68 -12.03
CA SER A 317 12.18 -4.54 -11.89
C SER A 317 11.45 -3.19 -12.10
N MET A 318 10.49 -3.08 -13.02
CA MET A 318 9.66 -1.87 -13.14
C MET A 318 8.76 -1.63 -11.92
N VAL A 319 8.21 -2.70 -11.33
CA VAL A 319 7.41 -2.62 -10.10
C VAL A 319 8.28 -2.24 -8.91
N GLU A 320 9.47 -2.85 -8.78
CA GLU A 320 10.43 -2.51 -7.73
C GLU A 320 10.84 -1.05 -7.80
N PHE A 321 11.04 -0.47 -8.99
CA PHE A 321 11.36 0.95 -9.17
C PHE A 321 10.13 1.88 -9.06
N ASN A 322 8.97 1.34 -8.70
CA ASN A 322 7.70 2.06 -8.54
C ASN A 322 7.29 2.87 -9.78
N VAL A 323 7.66 2.40 -10.98
CA VAL A 323 7.20 3.00 -12.25
C VAL A 323 5.96 2.31 -12.80
N LEU A 324 5.66 1.11 -12.30
CA LEU A 324 4.44 0.33 -12.53
C LEU A 324 3.95 -0.29 -11.22
N SER A 325 2.70 -0.72 -11.17
CA SER A 325 2.15 -1.50 -10.07
C SER A 325 1.63 -2.85 -10.56
N LEU A 326 1.83 -3.90 -9.76
CA LEU A 326 1.27 -5.23 -9.99
C LEU A 326 0.17 -5.49 -8.97
N ARG A 327 -1.07 -5.58 -9.44
CA ARG A 327 -2.25 -5.69 -8.57
C ARG A 327 -2.86 -7.09 -8.65
N PRO A 328 -2.93 -7.85 -7.55
CA PRO A 328 -3.77 -9.04 -7.47
C PRO A 328 -5.24 -8.65 -7.27
N TYR A 329 -6.15 -9.56 -7.60
CA TYR A 329 -7.58 -9.39 -7.35
C TYR A 329 -7.93 -9.74 -5.90
N THR A 330 -8.72 -8.87 -5.27
CA THR A 330 -9.44 -9.16 -4.02
C THR A 330 -10.83 -8.51 -4.08
N GLU A 331 -11.76 -9.00 -3.28
CA GLU A 331 -13.13 -8.44 -3.19
C GLU A 331 -13.16 -6.99 -2.65
N MET A 332 -12.05 -6.54 -2.05
CA MET A 332 -11.86 -5.19 -1.51
C MET A 332 -11.27 -4.21 -2.53
N ALA A 333 -10.76 -4.69 -3.68
CA ALA A 333 -10.19 -3.87 -4.75
C ALA A 333 -11.23 -3.58 -5.85
N LYS A 334 -12.29 -2.85 -5.51
CA LYS A 334 -13.46 -2.61 -6.39
C LYS A 334 -13.27 -1.50 -7.43
N ASP A 335 -12.13 -0.83 -7.40
CA ASP A 335 -11.76 0.22 -8.34
C ASP A 335 -11.45 -0.32 -9.74
N ILE A 336 -11.04 -1.58 -9.85
CA ILE A 336 -10.86 -2.27 -11.13
C ILE A 336 -11.89 -3.39 -11.24
N PRO A 337 -12.69 -3.45 -12.32
CA PRO A 337 -13.68 -4.50 -12.49
C PRO A 337 -13.07 -5.91 -12.53
N ARG A 338 -13.79 -6.88 -11.96
CA ARG A 338 -13.35 -8.27 -11.84
C ARG A 338 -12.88 -8.84 -13.18
N GLU A 339 -13.59 -8.58 -14.27
CA GLU A 339 -13.26 -9.06 -15.62
C GLU A 339 -11.84 -8.72 -16.08
N ALA A 340 -11.23 -7.64 -15.58
CA ALA A 340 -9.83 -7.31 -15.90
C ALA A 340 -8.87 -8.42 -15.42
N PHE A 341 -9.16 -9.03 -14.26
CA PHE A 341 -8.32 -10.03 -13.61
C PHE A 341 -8.62 -11.47 -14.06
N PHE A 342 -9.80 -11.75 -14.61
CA PHE A 342 -10.22 -13.14 -14.90
C PHE A 342 -10.32 -13.43 -16.39
N LYS A 343 -9.54 -14.40 -16.87
CA LYS A 343 -9.64 -14.92 -18.25
C LYS A 343 -10.46 -16.20 -18.28
N LYS A 344 -11.43 -16.30 -19.19
CA LYS A 344 -12.07 -17.59 -19.51
C LYS A 344 -11.10 -18.47 -20.28
N VAL A 345 -10.84 -19.67 -19.76
CA VAL A 345 -10.05 -20.71 -20.40
C VAL A 345 -10.91 -21.98 -20.44
N GLY A 346 -11.58 -22.19 -21.58
CA GLY A 346 -12.62 -23.21 -21.71
C GLY A 346 -13.80 -22.91 -20.79
N ARG A 347 -14.13 -23.84 -19.88
CA ARG A 347 -15.22 -23.69 -18.89
C ARG A 347 -14.76 -23.10 -17.54
N LYS A 348 -13.46 -22.87 -17.35
CA LYS A 348 -12.91 -22.35 -16.09
C LYS A 348 -12.46 -20.91 -16.26
N GLU A 349 -12.57 -20.14 -15.19
CA GLU A 349 -11.94 -18.82 -15.09
C GLU A 349 -10.59 -18.98 -14.42
N LYS A 350 -9.59 -18.29 -14.97
CA LYS A 350 -8.26 -18.21 -14.39
C LYS A 350 -7.98 -16.76 -14.01
N GLN A 351 -7.72 -16.54 -12.73
CA GLN A 351 -7.24 -15.26 -12.21
C GLN A 351 -5.81 -15.01 -12.69
N ASP A 352 -5.51 -13.75 -13.01
CA ASP A 352 -4.17 -13.23 -13.26
C ASP A 352 -4.02 -11.89 -12.52
N ASN A 353 -2.79 -11.54 -12.20
CA ASN A 353 -2.49 -10.20 -11.71
C ASN A 353 -2.48 -9.23 -12.89
N VAL A 354 -2.94 -8.01 -12.65
CA VAL A 354 -2.94 -6.95 -13.65
C VAL A 354 -1.84 -5.94 -13.34
N VAL A 355 -1.29 -5.36 -14.38
CA VAL A 355 -0.29 -4.29 -14.34
C VAL A 355 -1.02 -2.98 -14.61
N THR A 356 -0.78 -1.99 -13.76
CA THR A 356 -1.35 -0.65 -13.85
C THR A 356 -0.27 0.40 -13.65
N MET A 357 -0.62 1.66 -13.85
CA MET A 357 0.19 2.77 -13.33
C MET A 357 0.20 2.76 -11.79
N PRO A 358 1.23 3.32 -11.14
CA PRO A 358 1.32 3.37 -9.68
C PRO A 358 0.18 4.14 -9.00
N SER A 359 -0.41 5.12 -9.70
CA SER A 359 -1.59 5.84 -9.23
C SER A 359 -2.38 6.45 -10.40
N PRO A 360 -3.63 6.90 -10.16
CA PRO A 360 -4.41 7.63 -11.16
C PRO A 360 -3.70 8.87 -11.72
N ALA A 361 -2.89 9.56 -10.90
CA ALA A 361 -2.18 10.74 -11.37
C ALA A 361 -0.99 10.41 -12.28
N HIS A 362 -0.35 9.24 -12.09
CA HIS A 362 0.64 8.75 -13.05
C HIS A 362 -0.03 8.35 -14.37
N LEU A 363 -1.21 7.73 -14.32
CA LEU A 363 -1.99 7.45 -15.52
C LEU A 363 -2.38 8.73 -16.25
N ALA A 364 -2.90 9.75 -15.55
CA ALA A 364 -3.21 11.03 -16.15
C ALA A 364 -1.99 11.67 -16.81
N ALA A 365 -0.82 11.62 -16.17
CA ALA A 365 0.42 12.12 -16.74
C ALA A 365 0.81 11.38 -18.04
N VAL A 366 0.66 10.05 -18.07
CA VAL A 366 0.89 9.26 -19.29
C VAL A 366 -0.06 9.65 -20.41
N LEU A 367 -1.33 9.89 -20.09
CA LEU A 367 -2.34 10.30 -21.07
C LEU A 367 -2.14 11.74 -21.57
N GLU A 368 -1.59 12.64 -20.74
CA GLU A 368 -1.26 14.02 -21.14
C GLU A 368 0.01 14.12 -21.98
N LEU A 369 0.99 13.25 -21.73
CA LEU A 369 2.21 13.20 -22.54
C LEU A 369 1.95 12.71 -23.97
N ASP A 370 0.71 12.33 -24.29
CA ASP A 370 0.26 11.77 -25.56
C ASP A 370 1.33 10.85 -26.12
N VAL A 371 1.76 9.87 -25.29
CA VAL A 371 2.92 9.00 -25.57
C VAL A 371 2.75 8.44 -26.96
N GLU A 372 3.39 9.11 -27.93
CA GLU A 372 2.98 9.08 -29.32
C GLU A 372 2.75 7.63 -29.71
N LEU A 373 1.50 7.29 -29.99
CA LEU A 373 1.13 6.09 -30.73
C LEU A 373 1.45 6.32 -32.20
N GLU A 374 2.57 7.01 -32.50
CA GLU A 374 3.18 6.93 -33.82
C GLU A 374 3.61 5.47 -33.97
N GLU A 375 2.75 4.77 -34.69
CA GLU A 375 3.01 3.51 -35.31
C GLU A 375 4.30 3.67 -36.11
N GLU A 376 5.30 2.83 -35.85
CA GLU A 376 6.28 2.42 -36.86
C GLU A 376 5.54 1.65 -37.98
N GLN A 377 4.47 2.23 -38.55
CA GLN A 377 3.80 1.73 -39.75
C GLN A 377 4.61 2.12 -41.00
N GLU A 378 5.47 3.14 -40.94
CA GLU A 378 6.29 3.55 -42.10
C GLU A 378 7.48 2.62 -42.40
N GLU A 379 7.93 1.77 -41.46
CA GLU A 379 9.00 0.78 -41.74
C GLU A 379 8.48 -0.58 -42.24
N LEU A 380 7.18 -0.88 -42.10
CA LEU A 380 6.60 -2.10 -42.69
C LEU A 380 6.09 -1.87 -44.12
N GLU A 381 5.56 -0.68 -44.43
CA GLU A 381 5.17 -0.34 -45.81
C GLU A 381 6.37 -0.07 -46.73
N SER A 382 7.52 0.34 -46.18
CA SER A 382 8.74 0.54 -46.98
C SER A 382 9.51 -0.76 -47.28
N VAL A 383 9.27 -1.85 -46.55
CA VAL A 383 9.85 -3.17 -46.87
C VAL A 383 8.98 -3.89 -47.93
N GLU A 384 7.65 -3.81 -47.84
CA GLU A 384 6.77 -4.35 -48.88
C GLU A 384 6.85 -3.57 -50.21
N ALA A 385 7.09 -2.26 -50.18
CA ALA A 385 7.29 -1.46 -51.41
C ALA A 385 8.63 -1.72 -52.13
N VAL A 386 9.62 -2.32 -51.46
CA VAL A 386 10.92 -2.66 -52.06
C VAL A 386 10.93 -4.09 -52.62
N GLU A 387 10.17 -5.01 -52.04
CA GLU A 387 10.09 -6.39 -52.56
C GLU A 387 9.22 -6.49 -53.83
N ASP A 388 8.16 -5.68 -53.98
CA ASP A 388 7.26 -5.73 -55.15
C ASP A 388 7.86 -5.10 -56.43
N ASN A 389 8.93 -4.30 -56.32
CA ASN A 389 9.65 -3.75 -57.48
C ASN A 389 10.81 -4.63 -57.98
N SER A 390 11.11 -5.74 -57.30
CA SER A 390 12.24 -6.62 -57.66
C SER A 390 11.85 -7.83 -58.53
N GLN A 391 10.55 -8.10 -58.72
CA GLN A 391 10.06 -9.21 -59.57
C GLN A 391 9.54 -8.79 -60.96
N ALA A 392 9.67 -7.51 -61.35
CA ALA A 392 9.27 -7.03 -62.68
C ALA A 392 10.40 -6.95 -63.72
N ASN A 393 11.64 -7.33 -63.37
CA ASN A 393 12.79 -7.40 -64.29
C ASN A 393 13.62 -8.68 -64.06
N SER A 394 13.09 -9.81 -64.51
CA SER A 394 13.87 -11.03 -64.78
C SER A 394 13.24 -11.83 -65.90
#